data_AF-A0AAE2V0E4-F1
#
_entry.id   AF-A0AAE2V0E4-F1
#
_cell.length_a   1.000
_cell.length_b   1.000
_cell.length_c   1.000
_cell.angle_alpha   90.00
_cell.angle_beta   90.00
_cell.angle_gamma   90.00
#
_symmetry.space_group_name_H-M   'P 1'
#
loop_
_entity.id
_entity.type
_entity.pdbx_description
1 polymer ?
#
loop_
_entity_poly.entity_id
_entity_poly.type
_entity_poly.pdbx_seq_one_letter_code
_entity_poly.pdbx_strand_id
1 'polypeptide(L)'
;MKNELKMEFSRCLNSKKFKYCFSILFGLTILSYAMLFKQTFQRNSLQLGKTTDYSMIISSSDIRTIFLTFVLIAPLICTLMYSDSFIEQRENNMYSIFLMRSGKKRYIIAKTITIFTVTFVSIFFILGFNEILTWISIPDVGINNGQPAYLIIQNNKAEYFLQDIYDRFPHLYNFIIIIITALFCSISSLIAFNLSMIFKINKIIMVIITFLIVNGTEMFLSDDYQMQMYIQTWPAEFKKFLMVLSIWILLTVITFVIGIKKEII
;
A
#
# COMPACT_ATOMS: atom_id res chain seq x y z
N MET A 1 -8.23 -14.51 22.55
CA MET A 1 -7.69 -13.64 21.47
C MET A 1 -7.27 -14.46 20.25
N LYS A 2 -6.46 -15.53 20.38
CA LYS A 2 -6.07 -16.41 19.26
C LYS A 2 -7.24 -16.94 18.43
N ASN A 3 -8.29 -17.48 19.07
CA ASN A 3 -9.45 -18.03 18.37
C ASN A 3 -10.27 -16.95 17.64
N GLU A 4 -10.39 -15.75 18.22
CA GLU A 4 -11.08 -14.61 17.60
C GLU A 4 -10.32 -14.10 16.37
N LEU A 5 -8.99 -13.98 16.47
CA LEU A 5 -8.14 -13.63 15.32
C LEU A 5 -8.29 -14.66 14.20
N LYS A 6 -8.18 -15.96 14.51
CA LYS A 6 -8.33 -17.02 13.50
C LYS A 6 -9.68 -16.93 12.77
N MET A 7 -10.76 -16.67 13.49
CA MET A 7 -12.08 -16.51 12.92
C MET A 7 -12.18 -15.27 12.02
N GLU A 8 -11.64 -14.12 12.47
CA GLU A 8 -11.64 -12.87 11.70
C GLU A 8 -10.81 -12.97 10.41
N PHE A 9 -9.60 -13.55 10.49
CA PHE A 9 -8.77 -13.82 9.30
C PHE A 9 -9.48 -14.75 8.32
N SER A 10 -10.05 -15.86 8.81
CA SER A 10 -10.77 -16.80 7.96
C SER A 10 -11.96 -16.15 7.27
N ARG A 11 -12.70 -15.28 7.97
CA ARG A 11 -13.85 -14.58 7.39
C ARG A 11 -13.41 -13.57 6.33
N CYS A 12 -12.34 -12.82 6.61
CA CYS A 12 -11.79 -11.86 5.66
C CYS A 12 -11.36 -12.54 4.36
N LEU A 13 -10.50 -13.56 4.44
CA LEU A 13 -9.94 -14.25 3.27
C LEU A 13 -10.99 -15.03 2.45
N ASN A 14 -12.03 -15.54 3.12
CA ASN A 14 -13.12 -16.25 2.42
C ASN A 14 -14.15 -15.29 1.80
N SER A 15 -14.13 -14.00 2.15
CA SER A 15 -15.10 -13.04 1.62
C SER A 15 -14.93 -12.84 0.11
N LYS A 16 -16.04 -12.77 -0.62
CA LYS A 16 -16.01 -12.49 -2.07
C LYS A 16 -15.43 -11.09 -2.33
N LYS A 17 -15.74 -10.12 -1.46
CA LYS A 17 -15.23 -8.73 -1.53
C LYS A 17 -13.71 -8.69 -1.54
N PHE A 18 -13.08 -9.32 -0.54
CA PHE A 18 -11.61 -9.42 -0.47
C PHE A 18 -11.02 -10.00 -1.75
N LYS A 19 -11.60 -11.11 -2.26
CA LYS A 19 -11.14 -11.76 -3.49
C LYS A 19 -11.24 -10.84 -4.70
N TYR A 20 -12.35 -10.12 -4.88
CA TYR A 20 -12.49 -9.16 -5.98
C TYR A 20 -11.50 -7.99 -5.86
N CYS A 21 -11.39 -7.38 -4.68
CA CYS A 21 -10.46 -6.28 -4.43
C CYS A 21 -9.00 -6.69 -4.68
N PHE A 22 -8.61 -7.87 -4.17
CA PHE A 22 -7.29 -8.45 -4.39
C PHE A 22 -7.04 -8.71 -5.87
N SER A 23 -7.98 -9.34 -6.58
CA SER A 23 -7.85 -9.64 -8.00
C SER A 23 -7.73 -8.39 -8.88
N ILE A 24 -8.44 -7.29 -8.55
CA ILE A 24 -8.34 -6.03 -9.29
C ILE A 24 -6.92 -5.46 -9.17
N LEU A 25 -6.41 -5.35 -7.94
CA LEU A 25 -5.07 -4.82 -7.69
C LEU A 25 -3.97 -5.73 -8.27
N PHE A 26 -4.13 -7.04 -8.14
CA PHE A 26 -3.20 -8.01 -8.73
C PHE A 26 -3.24 -7.97 -10.27
N GLY A 27 -4.42 -7.81 -10.86
CA GLY A 27 -4.59 -7.63 -12.30
C GLY A 27 -3.85 -6.40 -12.85
N LEU A 28 -3.86 -5.28 -12.12
CA LEU A 28 -3.07 -4.10 -12.49
C LEU A 28 -1.57 -4.39 -12.53
N THR A 29 -1.06 -5.14 -11.56
CA THR A 29 0.37 -5.52 -11.54
C THR A 29 0.75 -6.52 -12.62
N ILE A 30 -0.15 -7.44 -12.99
CA ILE A 30 0.06 -8.34 -14.12
C ILE A 30 0.07 -7.56 -15.43
N LEU A 31 -0.85 -6.59 -15.60
CA LEU A 31 -0.92 -5.75 -16.77
C LEU A 31 0.35 -4.90 -16.93
N SER A 32 0.87 -4.33 -15.84
CA SER A 32 2.18 -3.66 -15.79
C SER A 32 3.30 -4.57 -16.29
N TYR A 33 3.38 -5.80 -15.79
CA TYR A 33 4.36 -6.78 -16.25
C TYR A 33 4.17 -7.19 -17.73
N ALA A 34 2.94 -7.32 -18.22
CA ALA A 34 2.68 -7.63 -19.62
C ALA A 34 3.13 -6.50 -20.56
N MET A 35 2.96 -5.24 -20.15
CA MET A 35 3.49 -4.09 -20.89
C MET A 35 5.02 -4.08 -20.89
N LEU A 36 5.65 -4.40 -19.75
CA LEU A 36 7.08 -4.57 -19.66
C LEU A 36 7.59 -5.61 -20.66
N PHE A 37 6.97 -6.79 -20.64
CA PHE A 37 7.32 -7.87 -21.56
C PHE A 37 7.20 -7.43 -23.02
N LYS A 38 6.13 -6.72 -23.39
CA LYS A 38 5.96 -6.18 -24.75
C LYS A 38 7.06 -5.19 -25.13
N GLN A 39 7.52 -4.35 -24.19
CA GLN A 39 8.55 -3.34 -24.46
C GLN A 39 9.94 -3.94 -24.61
N THR A 40 10.25 -5.00 -23.87
CA THR A 40 11.56 -5.67 -23.86
C THR A 40 11.64 -6.85 -24.83
N PHE A 41 10.51 -7.31 -25.37
CA PHE A 41 10.46 -8.43 -26.32
C PHE A 41 11.38 -8.16 -27.53
N GLN A 42 12.23 -9.14 -27.86
CA GLN A 42 13.24 -9.10 -28.94
C GLN A 42 14.44 -8.16 -28.74
N ARG A 43 14.59 -7.50 -27.57
CA ARG A 43 15.80 -6.73 -27.27
C ARG A 43 16.91 -7.64 -26.75
N ASN A 44 18.13 -7.43 -27.23
CA ASN A 44 19.31 -8.13 -26.71
C ASN A 44 19.76 -7.53 -25.37
N SER A 45 20.49 -8.30 -24.57
CA SER A 45 21.04 -7.85 -23.26
C SER A 45 21.87 -6.57 -23.37
N LEU A 46 22.56 -6.35 -24.48
CA LEU A 46 23.35 -5.14 -24.75
C LEU A 46 22.51 -3.88 -24.98
N GLN A 47 21.21 -4.03 -25.24
CA GLN A 47 20.25 -2.93 -25.49
C GLN A 47 19.35 -2.65 -24.28
N LEU A 48 19.45 -3.46 -23.23
CA LEU A 48 18.68 -3.33 -22.00
C LEU A 48 19.48 -2.53 -20.96
N GLY A 49 18.79 -1.65 -20.24
CA GLY A 49 19.32 -0.94 -19.07
C GLY A 49 19.40 -1.83 -17.82
N LYS A 50 19.51 -1.21 -16.64
CA LYS A 50 19.49 -1.96 -15.36
C LYS A 50 18.10 -2.55 -15.16
N THR A 51 18.01 -3.70 -14.48
CA THR A 51 16.73 -4.35 -14.15
C THR A 51 15.78 -3.40 -13.42
N THR A 52 16.32 -2.57 -12.53
CA THR A 52 15.54 -1.63 -11.72
C THR A 52 14.92 -0.49 -12.52
N ASP A 53 15.50 -0.11 -13.65
CA ASP A 53 14.95 0.91 -14.57
C ASP A 53 13.66 0.42 -15.24
N TYR A 54 13.40 -0.88 -15.19
CA TYR A 54 12.20 -1.52 -15.72
C TYR A 54 11.19 -1.91 -14.65
N SER A 55 11.53 -1.71 -13.37
CA SER A 55 10.60 -1.94 -12.28
C SER A 55 9.38 -1.03 -12.40
N MET A 56 8.22 -1.53 -11.97
CA MET A 56 6.99 -0.74 -11.96
C MET A 56 7.13 0.55 -11.12
N ILE A 57 8.05 0.57 -10.15
CA ILE A 57 8.28 1.67 -9.21
C ILE A 57 9.16 2.77 -9.81
N ILE A 58 10.14 2.46 -10.66
CA ILE A 58 11.12 3.46 -11.14
C ILE A 58 10.97 3.75 -12.63
N SER A 59 10.33 2.87 -13.40
CA SER A 59 10.29 2.96 -14.86
C SER A 59 9.93 4.36 -15.37
N SER A 60 10.58 4.78 -16.45
CA SER A 60 10.34 6.05 -17.13
C SER A 60 9.30 5.96 -18.27
N SER A 61 8.56 4.85 -18.34
CA SER A 61 7.66 4.51 -19.46
C SER A 61 6.18 4.48 -19.04
N ASP A 62 5.29 4.06 -19.93
CA ASP A 62 3.85 3.86 -19.66
C ASP A 62 3.57 2.96 -18.43
N ILE A 63 4.52 2.10 -18.08
CA ILE A 63 4.51 1.24 -16.89
C ILE A 63 4.38 2.10 -15.61
N ARG A 64 5.01 3.28 -15.59
CA ARG A 64 4.95 4.23 -14.48
C ARG A 64 3.55 4.76 -14.25
N THR A 65 2.81 5.02 -15.33
CA THR A 65 1.42 5.50 -15.25
C THR A 65 0.54 4.47 -14.54
N ILE A 66 0.80 3.18 -14.74
CA ILE A 66 0.08 2.10 -14.03
C ILE A 66 0.42 2.13 -12.53
N PHE A 67 1.68 2.37 -12.17
CA PHE A 67 2.05 2.51 -10.76
C PHE A 67 1.41 3.73 -10.11
N LEU A 68 1.40 4.89 -10.77
CA LEU A 68 0.71 6.08 -10.27
C LEU A 68 -0.79 5.82 -10.07
N THR A 69 -1.41 5.14 -11.03
CA THR A 69 -2.81 4.70 -10.93
C THR A 69 -3.01 3.73 -9.76
N PHE A 70 -2.07 2.81 -9.54
CA PHE A 70 -2.10 1.89 -8.40
C PHE A 70 -2.01 2.64 -7.07
N VAL A 71 -1.08 3.58 -6.92
CA VAL A 71 -0.90 4.39 -5.70
C VAL A 71 -2.15 5.20 -5.37
N LEU A 72 -2.82 5.75 -6.39
CA LEU A 72 -4.07 6.49 -6.23
C LEU A 72 -5.24 5.63 -5.75
N ILE A 73 -5.40 4.45 -6.35
CA ILE A 73 -6.59 3.60 -6.16
C ILE A 73 -6.42 2.60 -4.99
N ALA A 74 -5.19 2.14 -4.71
CA ALA A 74 -4.92 1.09 -3.73
C ALA A 74 -5.43 1.40 -2.31
N PRO A 75 -5.24 2.61 -1.75
CA PRO A 75 -5.77 2.94 -0.43
C PRO A 75 -7.30 2.79 -0.35
N LEU A 76 -8.01 3.13 -1.43
CA LEU A 76 -9.47 3.01 -1.51
C LEU A 76 -9.91 1.56 -1.57
N ILE A 77 -9.29 0.77 -2.46
CA ILE A 77 -9.62 -0.65 -2.59
C ILE A 77 -9.32 -1.40 -1.29
N CYS A 78 -8.23 -1.05 -0.59
CA CYS A 78 -7.90 -1.67 0.71
C CYS A 78 -8.99 -1.41 1.76
N THR A 79 -9.63 -0.24 1.75
CA THR A 79 -10.74 0.05 2.67
C THR A 79 -11.96 -0.83 2.41
N LEU A 80 -12.20 -1.17 1.14
CA LEU A 80 -13.28 -2.05 0.71
C LEU A 80 -13.01 -3.53 1.00
N MET A 81 -11.75 -3.92 1.27
CA MET A 81 -11.41 -5.31 1.54
C MET A 81 -12.05 -5.82 2.84
N TYR A 82 -11.93 -5.06 3.93
CA TYR A 82 -12.41 -5.52 5.24
C TYR A 82 -12.74 -4.41 6.25
N SER A 83 -12.52 -3.13 5.96
CA SER A 83 -12.84 -2.05 6.89
C SER A 83 -14.35 -1.86 7.08
N ASP A 84 -15.17 -2.26 6.11
CA ASP A 84 -16.63 -2.23 6.15
C ASP A 84 -17.26 -3.32 7.02
N SER A 85 -16.46 -4.30 7.45
CA SER A 85 -16.92 -5.47 8.20
C SER A 85 -17.64 -5.12 9.50
N PHE A 86 -17.38 -3.94 10.08
CA PHE A 86 -18.07 -3.47 11.29
C PHE A 86 -19.45 -2.93 10.98
N ILE A 87 -19.57 -2.19 9.89
CA ILE A 87 -20.85 -1.68 9.37
C ILE A 87 -21.76 -2.87 9.03
N GLU A 88 -21.23 -3.87 8.33
CA GLU A 88 -22.00 -5.06 7.93
C GLU A 88 -22.52 -5.87 9.12
N GLN A 89 -21.74 -5.99 10.20
CA GLN A 89 -22.20 -6.69 11.40
C GLN A 89 -23.24 -5.91 12.21
N ARG A 90 -23.17 -4.58 12.16
CA ARG A 90 -24.19 -3.73 12.77
C ARG A 90 -25.49 -3.80 11.98
N GLU A 91 -25.43 -3.71 10.66
CA GLU A 91 -26.59 -3.84 9.76
C GLU A 91 -27.29 -5.20 9.91
N ASN A 92 -26.51 -6.28 10.07
CA ASN A 92 -27.05 -7.64 10.21
C ASN A 92 -27.42 -8.03 11.66
N ASN A 93 -27.44 -7.08 12.62
CA ASN A 93 -27.70 -7.34 14.06
C ASN A 93 -26.78 -8.38 14.71
N MET A 94 -25.67 -8.74 14.07
CA MET A 94 -24.70 -9.73 14.57
C MET A 94 -23.75 -9.12 15.62
N TYR A 95 -23.69 -7.79 15.69
CA TYR A 95 -22.79 -7.06 16.58
C TYR A 95 -22.99 -7.42 18.07
N SER A 96 -24.24 -7.45 18.55
CA SER A 96 -24.55 -7.78 19.95
C SER A 96 -24.10 -9.19 20.33
N ILE A 97 -24.24 -10.15 19.41
CA ILE A 97 -23.83 -11.55 19.58
C ILE A 97 -22.30 -11.66 19.73
N PHE A 98 -21.55 -10.98 18.88
CA PHE A 98 -20.08 -10.96 18.97
C PHE A 98 -19.60 -10.27 20.25
N LEU A 99 -20.28 -9.21 20.67
CA LEU A 99 -19.96 -8.51 21.91
C LEU A 99 -20.17 -9.38 23.16
N MET A 100 -21.27 -10.12 23.22
CA MET A 100 -21.56 -11.03 24.34
C MET A 100 -20.54 -12.17 24.45
N ARG A 101 -20.02 -12.67 23.32
CA ARG A 101 -19.11 -13.82 23.30
C ARG A 101 -17.66 -13.46 23.63
N SER A 102 -17.16 -12.35 23.11
CA SER A 102 -15.71 -12.05 23.07
C SER A 102 -15.31 -10.88 23.98
N GLY A 103 -16.27 -10.02 24.33
CA GLY A 103 -16.05 -8.74 24.99
C GLY A 103 -15.60 -7.65 24.01
N LYS A 104 -16.18 -6.44 24.15
CA LYS A 104 -15.98 -5.28 23.26
C LYS A 104 -14.51 -5.00 22.90
N LYS A 105 -13.64 -4.86 23.91
CA LYS A 105 -12.21 -4.51 23.70
C LYS A 105 -11.46 -5.57 22.88
N ARG A 106 -11.67 -6.85 23.18
CA ARG A 106 -10.99 -7.96 22.48
C ARG A 106 -11.45 -8.08 21.03
N TYR A 107 -12.75 -7.86 20.78
CA TYR A 107 -13.31 -7.85 19.43
C TYR A 107 -12.71 -6.73 18.57
N ILE A 108 -12.69 -5.49 19.08
CA ILE A 108 -12.15 -4.33 18.35
C ILE A 108 -10.66 -4.54 18.02
N ILE A 109 -9.85 -4.94 19.02
CA ILE A 109 -8.41 -5.18 18.83
C ILE A 109 -8.17 -6.30 17.80
N ALA A 110 -8.90 -7.42 17.88
CA ALA A 110 -8.75 -8.51 16.93
C ALA A 110 -9.03 -8.05 15.49
N LYS A 111 -10.02 -7.17 15.32
CA LYS A 111 -10.37 -6.64 14.00
C LYS A 111 -9.34 -5.66 13.45
N THR A 112 -8.86 -4.74 14.27
CA THR A 112 -7.76 -3.83 13.91
C THR A 112 -6.54 -4.61 13.44
N ILE A 113 -6.12 -5.63 14.20
CA ILE A 113 -4.97 -6.48 13.81
C ILE A 113 -5.25 -7.20 12.49
N THR A 114 -6.46 -7.71 12.30
CA THR A 114 -6.84 -8.43 11.06
C THR A 114 -6.82 -7.48 9.86
N ILE A 115 -7.43 -6.30 9.96
CA ILE A 115 -7.47 -5.30 8.88
C ILE A 115 -6.05 -4.89 8.50
N PHE A 116 -5.22 -4.52 9.48
CA PHE A 116 -3.83 -4.13 9.23
C PHE A 116 -3.04 -5.25 8.55
N THR A 117 -3.07 -6.46 9.11
CA THR A 117 -2.26 -7.58 8.61
C THR A 117 -2.70 -8.00 7.21
N VAL A 118 -4.00 -8.12 6.96
CA VAL A 118 -4.51 -8.54 5.65
C VAL A 118 -4.19 -7.51 4.58
N THR A 119 -4.43 -6.22 4.84
CA THR A 119 -4.15 -5.16 3.87
C THR A 119 -2.65 -5.02 3.60
N PHE A 120 -1.82 -5.05 4.65
CA PHE A 120 -0.36 -5.01 4.53
C PHE A 120 0.17 -6.17 3.69
N VAL A 121 -0.17 -7.40 4.06
CA VAL A 121 0.32 -8.61 3.37
C VAL A 121 -0.20 -8.66 1.94
N SER A 122 -1.44 -8.22 1.69
CA SER A 122 -2.00 -8.20 0.33
C SER A 122 -1.22 -7.26 -0.58
N ILE A 123 -0.99 -6.01 -0.18
CA ILE A 123 -0.25 -5.04 -1.00
C ILE A 123 1.22 -5.44 -1.14
N PHE A 124 1.85 -5.87 -0.05
CA PHE A 124 3.23 -6.36 -0.07
C PHE A 124 3.40 -7.53 -1.04
N PHE A 125 2.47 -8.49 -1.01
CA PHE A 125 2.49 -9.64 -1.92
C PHE A 125 2.25 -9.23 -3.37
N ILE A 126 1.25 -8.38 -3.64
CA ILE A 126 0.90 -7.93 -5.00
C ILE A 126 2.09 -7.22 -5.68
N LEU A 127 2.68 -6.22 -5.01
CA LEU A 127 3.81 -5.49 -5.56
C LEU A 127 5.11 -6.30 -5.53
N GLY A 128 5.35 -7.06 -4.46
CA GLY A 128 6.53 -7.93 -4.35
C GLY A 128 6.56 -9.02 -5.43
N PHE A 129 5.40 -9.57 -5.80
CA PHE A 129 5.29 -10.53 -6.88
C PHE A 129 5.66 -9.92 -8.24
N ASN A 130 5.22 -8.68 -8.51
CA ASN A 130 5.61 -7.96 -9.73
C ASN A 130 7.12 -7.68 -9.80
N GLU A 131 7.72 -7.29 -8.68
CA GLU A 131 9.16 -7.05 -8.61
C GLU A 131 9.97 -8.33 -8.85
N ILE A 132 9.55 -9.46 -8.24
CA ILE A 132 10.19 -10.76 -8.45
C ILE A 132 10.07 -11.21 -9.92
N LEU A 133 8.89 -11.03 -10.54
CA LEU A 133 8.71 -11.35 -11.96
C LEU A 133 9.62 -10.52 -12.87
N THR A 134 9.74 -9.22 -12.57
CA THR A 134 10.62 -8.31 -13.32
C THR A 134 12.08 -8.75 -13.19
N TRP A 135 12.49 -9.12 -11.98
CA TRP A 135 13.86 -9.58 -11.70
C TRP A 135 14.23 -10.89 -12.40
N ILE A 136 13.29 -11.85 -12.48
CA ILE A 136 13.54 -13.11 -13.19
C ILE A 136 13.63 -12.90 -14.71
N SER A 137 12.91 -11.91 -15.23
CA SER A 137 12.71 -11.76 -16.67
C SER A 137 13.73 -10.84 -17.34
N ILE A 138 14.33 -9.92 -16.58
CA ILE A 138 15.30 -8.96 -17.10
C ILE A 138 16.68 -9.29 -16.52
N PRO A 139 17.69 -9.56 -17.38
CA PRO A 139 19.03 -9.84 -16.92
C PRO A 139 19.72 -8.57 -16.43
N ASP A 140 20.41 -8.66 -15.29
CA ASP A 140 21.11 -7.53 -14.66
C ASP A 140 22.44 -7.16 -15.32
N VAL A 141 22.66 -7.62 -16.55
CA VAL A 141 23.92 -7.52 -17.32
C VAL A 141 23.80 -6.51 -18.47
N GLY A 142 22.86 -5.57 -18.36
CA GLY A 142 22.64 -4.52 -19.34
C GLY A 142 23.88 -3.65 -19.58
N ILE A 143 23.97 -3.02 -20.76
CA ILE A 143 24.96 -1.98 -21.06
C ILE A 143 24.21 -0.68 -21.25
N ASN A 144 24.59 0.36 -20.49
CA ASN A 144 24.01 1.68 -20.63
C ASN A 144 25.18 2.68 -20.81
N ASN A 145 25.16 3.45 -21.91
CA ASN A 145 26.25 4.35 -22.33
C ASN A 145 27.66 3.71 -22.43
N GLY A 146 27.75 2.47 -22.91
CA GLY A 146 29.04 1.79 -23.15
C GLY A 146 29.74 1.26 -21.90
N GLN A 147 29.11 1.39 -20.72
CA GLN A 147 29.55 0.76 -19.48
C GLN A 147 28.53 -0.32 -19.05
N PRO A 148 28.99 -1.39 -18.38
CA PRO A 148 28.09 -2.32 -17.72
C PRO A 148 27.19 -1.54 -16.75
N ALA A 149 25.90 -1.79 -16.80
CA ALA A 149 24.93 -0.98 -16.08
C ALA A 149 25.17 -1.02 -14.55
N TYR A 150 25.79 -2.08 -14.01
CA TYR A 150 26.20 -2.15 -12.60
C TYR A 150 27.36 -1.20 -12.21
N LEU A 151 28.13 -0.64 -13.16
CA LEU A 151 29.25 0.29 -12.91
C LEU A 151 28.87 1.78 -13.00
N ILE A 152 27.65 2.10 -13.44
CA ILE A 152 27.22 3.49 -13.58
C ILE A 152 26.94 4.05 -12.19
N ILE A 153 27.91 4.80 -11.66
CA ILE A 153 27.77 5.67 -10.49
C ILE A 153 26.90 6.85 -10.93
N GLN A 154 25.68 6.95 -10.39
CA GLN A 154 24.81 8.08 -10.67
C GLN A 154 25.40 9.36 -10.05
N ASN A 155 25.32 10.48 -10.77
CA ASN A 155 25.86 11.77 -10.34
C ASN A 155 25.22 12.20 -9.00
N ASN A 156 25.99 12.92 -8.17
CA ASN A 156 25.68 13.42 -6.80
C ASN A 156 24.41 14.31 -6.64
N LYS A 157 23.46 14.34 -7.58
CA LYS A 157 22.17 15.00 -7.40
C LYS A 157 21.14 13.97 -6.95
N ALA A 158 20.44 14.26 -5.86
CA ALA A 158 19.35 13.40 -5.40
C ALA A 158 18.19 13.45 -6.40
N GLU A 159 18.08 12.43 -7.24
CA GLU A 159 16.96 12.25 -8.17
C GLU A 159 15.82 11.49 -7.48
N TYR A 160 16.16 10.62 -6.53
CA TYR A 160 15.21 9.78 -5.81
C TYR A 160 15.26 10.00 -4.30
N PHE A 161 14.12 9.76 -3.65
CA PHE A 161 14.08 9.52 -2.20
C PHE A 161 15.08 8.41 -1.84
N LEU A 162 15.87 8.55 -0.78
CA LEU A 162 16.89 7.56 -0.36
C LEU A 162 17.89 7.17 -1.48
N GLN A 163 18.36 8.15 -2.26
CA GLN A 163 19.36 7.98 -3.34
C GLN A 163 20.55 7.07 -2.94
N ASP A 164 21.12 7.29 -1.76
CA ASP A 164 22.24 6.49 -1.23
C ASP A 164 21.98 4.97 -1.18
N ILE A 165 20.73 4.58 -0.92
CA ILE A 165 20.30 3.18 -0.88
C ILE A 165 20.01 2.70 -2.29
N TYR A 166 19.39 3.53 -3.12
CA TYR A 166 19.15 3.23 -4.52
C TYR A 166 20.47 2.93 -5.28
N ASP A 167 21.49 3.77 -5.10
CA ASP A 167 22.78 3.62 -5.79
C ASP A 167 23.54 2.36 -5.36
N ARG A 168 23.46 1.99 -4.07
CA ARG A 168 24.19 0.84 -3.52
C ARG A 168 23.43 -0.48 -3.63
N PHE A 169 22.12 -0.44 -3.42
CA PHE A 169 21.25 -1.61 -3.33
C PHE A 169 19.88 -1.33 -3.98
N PRO A 170 19.79 -1.28 -5.31
CA PRO A 170 18.60 -0.80 -6.01
C PRO A 170 17.38 -1.73 -5.83
N HIS A 171 17.57 -3.05 -5.73
CA HIS A 171 16.47 -3.97 -5.39
C HIS A 171 15.96 -3.80 -3.96
N LEU A 172 16.87 -3.56 -3.00
CA LEU A 172 16.49 -3.29 -1.61
C LEU A 172 15.66 -2.01 -1.53
N TYR A 173 16.03 -0.99 -2.31
CA TYR A 173 15.29 0.25 -2.42
C TYR A 173 13.84 0.01 -2.89
N ASN A 174 13.63 -0.77 -3.97
CA ASN A 174 12.28 -1.12 -4.43
C ASN A 174 11.46 -1.83 -3.35
N PHE A 175 12.06 -2.79 -2.61
CA PHE A 175 11.38 -3.44 -1.48
C PHE A 175 11.03 -2.47 -0.34
N ILE A 176 11.88 -1.47 -0.06
CA ILE A 176 11.57 -0.42 0.92
C ILE A 176 10.33 0.37 0.48
N ILE A 177 10.26 0.79 -0.79
CA ILE A 177 9.07 1.50 -1.32
C ILE A 177 7.82 0.61 -1.27
N ILE A 178 7.94 -0.69 -1.53
CA ILE A 178 6.83 -1.66 -1.38
C ILE A 178 6.35 -1.75 0.08
N ILE A 179 7.27 -1.74 1.05
CA ILE A 179 6.89 -1.74 2.46
C ILE A 179 6.20 -0.43 2.84
N ILE A 180 6.70 0.71 2.37
CA ILE A 180 6.12 2.03 2.63
C ILE A 180 4.70 2.12 2.05
N THR A 181 4.48 1.64 0.82
CA THR A 181 3.16 1.60 0.18
C THR A 181 2.18 0.69 0.92
N ALA A 182 2.62 -0.50 1.33
CA ALA A 182 1.81 -1.44 2.10
C ALA A 182 1.41 -0.85 3.46
N LEU A 183 2.36 -0.20 4.17
CA LEU A 183 2.07 0.50 5.43
C LEU A 183 1.03 1.60 5.22
N PHE A 184 1.20 2.44 4.21
CA PHE A 184 0.29 3.54 3.92
C PHE A 184 -1.14 3.06 3.64
N CYS A 185 -1.31 2.02 2.80
CA CYS A 185 -2.62 1.44 2.52
C CYS A 185 -3.28 0.84 3.77
N SER A 186 -2.47 0.21 4.65
CA SER A 186 -2.95 -0.40 5.89
C SER A 186 -3.41 0.64 6.91
N ILE A 187 -2.61 1.69 7.10
CA ILE A 187 -2.94 2.86 7.93
C ILE A 187 -4.23 3.51 7.43
N SER A 188 -4.36 3.74 6.12
CA SER A 188 -5.57 4.32 5.51
C SER A 188 -6.81 3.47 5.77
N SER A 189 -6.69 2.15 5.64
CA SER A 189 -7.77 1.20 5.92
C SER A 189 -8.18 1.18 7.39
N LEU A 190 -7.22 1.33 8.31
CA LEU A 190 -7.48 1.46 9.74
C LEU A 190 -8.19 2.77 10.10
N ILE A 191 -7.81 3.88 9.48
CA ILE A 191 -8.49 5.17 9.68
C ILE A 191 -9.95 5.06 9.25
N ALA A 192 -10.21 4.46 8.08
CA ALA A 192 -11.56 4.22 7.59
C ALA A 192 -12.39 3.37 8.58
N PHE A 193 -11.78 2.31 9.10
CA PHE A 193 -12.39 1.46 10.12
C PHE A 193 -12.71 2.23 11.41
N ASN A 194 -11.76 3.01 11.93
CA ASN A 194 -11.97 3.82 13.13
C ASN A 194 -13.07 4.86 12.93
N LEU A 195 -13.11 5.52 11.77
CA LEU A 195 -14.16 6.48 11.42
C LEU A 195 -15.54 5.83 11.33
N SER A 196 -15.62 4.59 10.84
CA SER A 196 -16.88 3.83 10.82
C SER A 196 -17.46 3.62 12.22
N MET A 197 -16.59 3.46 13.23
CA MET A 197 -16.98 3.37 14.63
C MET A 197 -17.45 4.71 15.17
N ILE A 198 -16.70 5.79 14.90
CA ILE A 198 -16.99 7.12 15.44
C ILE A 198 -18.32 7.66 14.89
N PHE A 199 -18.53 7.64 13.58
CA PHE A 199 -19.64 8.37 12.96
C PHE A 199 -20.84 7.49 12.61
N LYS A 200 -20.78 6.18 12.84
CA LYS A 200 -21.82 5.21 12.46
C LYS A 200 -22.27 5.38 11.00
N ILE A 201 -21.30 5.61 10.12
CA ILE A 201 -21.50 5.90 8.70
C ILE A 201 -21.77 4.65 7.88
N ASN A 202 -22.44 4.84 6.74
CA ASN A 202 -22.67 3.82 5.73
C ASN A 202 -21.38 3.50 4.96
N LYS A 203 -21.35 2.34 4.28
CA LYS A 203 -20.18 1.85 3.52
C LYS A 203 -19.69 2.85 2.47
N ILE A 204 -20.60 3.48 1.74
CA ILE A 204 -20.27 4.46 0.68
C ILE A 204 -19.59 5.70 1.29
N ILE A 205 -20.13 6.21 2.39
CA ILE A 205 -19.58 7.40 3.08
C ILE A 205 -18.18 7.11 3.62
N MET A 206 -17.92 5.90 4.12
CA MET A 206 -16.59 5.48 4.57
C MET A 206 -15.54 5.58 3.46
N VAL A 207 -15.87 5.10 2.25
CA VAL A 207 -14.97 5.17 1.09
C VAL A 207 -14.74 6.61 0.66
N ILE A 208 -15.79 7.43 0.57
CA ILE A 208 -15.70 8.84 0.19
C ILE A 208 -14.82 9.61 1.18
N ILE A 209 -15.03 9.44 2.48
CA ILE A 209 -14.21 10.13 3.49
C ILE A 209 -12.75 9.67 3.39
N THR A 210 -12.50 8.38 3.15
CA THR A 210 -11.12 7.90 3.00
C THR A 210 -10.45 8.48 1.76
N PHE A 211 -11.19 8.60 0.64
CA PHE A 211 -10.72 9.28 -0.56
C PHE A 211 -10.36 10.74 -0.29
N LEU A 212 -11.23 11.47 0.41
CA LEU A 212 -11.00 12.87 0.76
C LEU A 212 -9.82 13.04 1.72
N ILE A 213 -9.62 12.13 2.67
CA ILE A 213 -8.46 12.19 3.59
C ILE A 213 -7.16 11.95 2.82
N VAL A 214 -7.10 10.89 2.02
CA VAL A 214 -5.89 10.54 1.27
C VAL A 214 -5.54 11.63 0.26
N ASN A 215 -6.45 11.94 -0.67
CA ASN A 215 -6.17 12.89 -1.75
C ASN A 215 -6.23 14.35 -1.29
N GLY A 216 -7.04 14.66 -0.26
CA GLY A 216 -7.06 16.00 0.32
C GLY A 216 -5.71 16.37 0.93
N THR A 217 -4.96 15.40 1.48
CA THR A 217 -3.61 15.71 1.97
C THR A 217 -2.66 16.15 0.85
N GLU A 218 -2.84 15.69 -0.38
CA GLU A 218 -2.08 16.19 -1.53
C GLU A 218 -2.50 17.59 -1.96
N MET A 219 -3.78 17.94 -1.83
CA MET A 219 -4.25 19.26 -2.25
C MET A 219 -3.80 20.39 -1.30
N PHE A 220 -3.65 20.10 -0.01
CA PHE A 220 -3.44 21.13 1.02
C PHE A 220 -2.02 21.17 1.59
N LEU A 221 -1.25 20.09 1.54
CA LEU A 221 0.13 20.06 2.03
C LEU A 221 1.12 20.28 0.89
N SER A 222 2.26 20.91 1.19
CA SER A 222 3.38 20.98 0.23
C SER A 222 3.94 19.58 -0.05
N ASP A 223 4.52 19.39 -1.23
CA ASP A 223 5.02 18.10 -1.75
C ASP A 223 5.87 17.31 -0.74
N ASP A 224 6.75 18.00 -0.01
CA ASP A 224 7.58 17.44 1.06
C ASP A 224 6.81 16.74 2.20
N TYR A 225 5.56 17.09 2.44
CA TYR A 225 4.74 16.52 3.51
C TYR A 225 3.67 15.55 3.00
N GLN A 226 3.68 15.24 1.70
CA GLN A 226 2.74 14.30 1.10
C GLN A 226 3.32 12.89 1.09
N MET A 227 2.62 11.93 1.73
CA MET A 227 3.08 10.54 1.79
C MET A 227 3.20 9.90 0.39
N GLN A 228 2.33 10.30 -0.54
CA GLN A 228 2.36 9.80 -1.92
C GLN A 228 3.63 10.21 -2.66
N MET A 229 4.20 11.39 -2.41
CA MET A 229 5.44 11.83 -3.08
C MET A 229 6.62 10.90 -2.76
N TYR A 230 6.73 10.46 -1.51
CA TYR A 230 7.74 9.46 -1.11
C TYR A 230 7.52 8.10 -1.79
N ILE A 231 6.27 7.66 -1.89
CA ILE A 231 5.90 6.42 -2.61
C ILE A 231 6.23 6.55 -4.12
N GLN A 232 6.01 7.73 -4.68
CA GLN A 232 6.36 8.09 -6.05
C GLN A 232 7.84 8.47 -6.21
N THR A 233 8.69 8.12 -5.24
CA THR A 233 10.15 8.26 -5.29
C THR A 233 10.66 9.69 -5.52
N TRP A 234 9.87 10.73 -5.22
CA TRP A 234 10.31 12.13 -5.35
C TRP A 234 11.48 12.45 -4.42
N PRO A 235 12.43 13.30 -4.84
CA PRO A 235 13.58 13.65 -4.02
C PRO A 235 13.13 14.42 -2.77
N ALA A 236 13.34 13.82 -1.61
CA ALA A 236 12.92 14.39 -0.33
C ALA A 236 13.82 13.95 0.81
N GLU A 237 13.84 14.72 1.89
CA GLU A 237 14.64 14.42 3.08
C GLU A 237 14.02 13.30 3.92
N PHE A 238 14.85 12.35 4.35
CA PHE A 238 14.42 11.25 5.23
C PHE A 238 13.79 11.73 6.55
N LYS A 239 14.26 12.85 7.09
CA LYS A 239 13.70 13.44 8.32
C LYS A 239 12.23 13.85 8.14
N LYS A 240 11.89 14.44 6.99
CA LYS A 240 10.52 14.85 6.66
C LYS A 240 9.63 13.63 6.44
N PHE A 241 10.14 12.58 5.80
CA PHE A 241 9.45 11.29 5.68
C PHE A 241 9.04 10.72 7.05
N LEU A 242 9.99 10.65 8.00
CA LEU A 242 9.70 10.14 9.35
C LEU A 242 8.65 10.98 10.07
N MET A 243 8.68 12.30 9.88
CA MET A 243 7.67 13.21 10.41
C MET A 243 6.28 12.89 9.82
N VAL A 244 6.16 12.78 8.49
CA VAL A 244 4.89 12.44 7.82
C VAL A 244 4.36 11.08 8.31
N LEU A 245 5.21 10.06 8.35
CA LEU A 245 4.85 8.73 8.84
C LEU A 245 4.34 8.80 10.29
N SER A 246 5.01 9.55 11.15
CA SER A 246 4.61 9.72 12.55
C SER A 246 3.24 10.38 12.69
N ILE A 247 2.93 11.38 11.84
CA ILE A 247 1.63 12.06 11.81
C ILE A 247 0.52 11.08 11.42
N TRP A 248 0.73 10.26 10.39
CA TRP A 248 -0.24 9.24 9.97
C TRP A 248 -0.49 8.20 11.07
N ILE A 249 0.58 7.72 11.72
CA ILE A 249 0.46 6.79 12.85
C ILE A 249 -0.30 7.45 14.00
N LEU A 250 0.06 8.68 14.38
CA LEU A 250 -0.59 9.41 15.46
C LEU A 250 -2.08 9.63 15.17
N LEU A 251 -2.44 9.97 13.93
CA LEU A 251 -3.82 10.11 13.49
C LEU A 251 -4.59 8.78 13.59
N THR A 252 -3.97 7.64 13.27
CA THR A 252 -4.60 6.32 13.48
C THR A 252 -4.83 6.03 14.96
N VAL A 253 -3.89 6.38 15.85
CA VAL A 253 -4.01 6.14 17.29
C VAL A 253 -5.09 7.03 17.89
N ILE A 254 -5.13 8.31 17.53
CA ILE A 254 -6.17 9.23 18.01
C ILE A 254 -7.56 8.74 17.58
N THR A 255 -7.74 8.43 16.29
CA THR A 255 -9.03 7.94 15.78
C THR A 255 -9.43 6.61 16.44
N PHE A 256 -8.47 5.73 16.73
CA PHE A 256 -8.72 4.48 17.43
C PHE A 256 -9.19 4.70 18.88
N VAL A 257 -8.51 5.58 19.64
CA VAL A 257 -8.88 5.90 21.03
C VAL A 257 -10.26 6.55 21.10
N ILE A 258 -10.57 7.49 20.20
CA ILE A 258 -11.90 8.11 20.13
C ILE A 258 -12.97 7.08 19.75
N GLY A 259 -12.70 6.24 18.76
CA GLY A 259 -13.60 5.17 18.32
C GLY A 259 -13.95 4.20 19.44
N ILE A 260 -12.94 3.75 20.21
CA ILE A 260 -13.15 2.87 21.36
C ILE A 260 -14.00 3.56 22.44
N LYS A 261 -13.69 4.81 22.80
CA LYS A 261 -14.44 5.53 23.84
C LYS A 261 -15.92 5.65 23.48
N LYS A 262 -16.23 5.94 22.22
CA LYS A 262 -17.61 6.13 21.73
C LYS A 262 -18.43 4.83 21.62
N GLU A 263 -17.77 3.68 21.59
CA GLU A 263 -18.43 2.35 21.60
C GLU A 263 -18.51 1.72 23.00
N ILE A 264 -17.67 2.17 23.93
CA ILE A 264 -17.68 1.68 25.32
C ILE A 264 -18.75 2.40 26.16
N ILE A 265 -18.95 3.71 25.93
CA ILE A 265 -20.00 4.54 26.56
C ILE A 265 -21.32 4.31 25.82
#